data_AF-A0A7T7VSS3-F1
#
_entry.id   AF-A0A7T7VSS3-F1
#
_cell.length_a   1.000
_cell.length_b   1.000
_cell.length_c   1.000
_cell.angle_alpha   90.00
_cell.angle_beta   90.00
_cell.angle_gamma   90.00
#
_symmetry.space_group_name_H-M   'P 1'
#
loop_
_entity.id
_entity.type
_entity.pdbx_description
1 polymer ?
#
loop_
_entity_poly.entity_id
_entity_poly.type
_entity_poly.pdbx_seq_one_letter_code
_entity_poly.pdbx_strand_id
1 'polypeptide(L)'
;MADIDQLRADAMAQIAASRTLDTLDRVRVAFLGKQGSISLLMKTLGRMTPEERQVEGPKLNGLRAEVTDAVAARKAALEQAALDAKLAGETVDLSLPAADALTGSVHPVSQAMDELAEIFADLGFAVATGPEIEDDWHNFTALNMPDTHPARAMHDTFYFPDTDDEGRAMLLRTHTSPVQIRSMVEGGAPVRIIAPGRTYRSDSDATHTPMFHQIEGLVIDRHIHMGHLKWTLETFLKAFFERDDIVLRLRPSYFPFTEPSAEVDVGYSHEKGRRVIGGSGDEPGHGWMEVLGSGMVNRRVIAACGLDPDEWQGFAFGCGIDRLAMLKYGMDDLRAFFDGDLRWLKHYGSAALDVPTLSGGVGVAA
;
A
#
# COMPACT_ATOMS: atom_id res chain seq x y z
N MET A 1 52.32 -39.51 52.19
CA MET A 1 52.44 -39.13 50.77
C MET A 1 51.63 -40.03 49.82
N ALA A 2 51.60 -41.36 49.99
CA ALA A 2 50.89 -42.29 49.09
C ALA A 2 49.34 -42.12 48.99
N ASP A 3 48.71 -41.39 49.92
CA ASP A 3 47.24 -41.28 50.00
C ASP A 3 46.66 -40.14 49.13
N ILE A 4 47.40 -39.03 48.97
CA ILE A 4 46.94 -37.84 48.22
C ILE A 4 46.95 -38.11 46.70
N ASP A 5 47.99 -38.78 46.19
CA ASP A 5 48.09 -39.07 44.76
C ASP A 5 47.08 -40.13 44.31
N GLN A 6 46.77 -41.12 45.18
CA GLN A 6 45.69 -42.08 44.92
C GLN A 6 44.32 -41.38 44.91
N LEU A 7 44.07 -40.50 45.88
CA LEU A 7 42.83 -39.74 45.93
C LEU A 7 42.66 -38.80 44.73
N ARG A 8 43.74 -38.19 44.24
CA ARG A 8 43.75 -37.41 43.00
C ARG A 8 43.36 -38.27 41.82
N ALA A 9 44.01 -39.42 41.64
CA ALA A 9 43.75 -40.33 40.53
C ALA A 9 42.30 -40.82 40.52
N ASP A 10 41.77 -41.18 41.69
CA ASP A 10 40.39 -41.65 41.85
C ASP A 10 39.37 -40.54 41.55
N ALA A 11 39.61 -39.32 42.05
CA ALA A 11 38.74 -38.18 41.77
C ALA A 11 38.71 -37.84 40.27
N MET A 12 39.89 -37.78 39.64
CA MET A 12 40.00 -37.49 38.20
C MET A 12 39.33 -38.57 37.35
N ALA A 13 39.51 -39.84 37.70
CA ALA A 13 38.87 -40.96 37.00
C ALA A 13 37.34 -40.90 37.11
N GLN A 14 36.79 -40.62 38.30
CA GLN A 14 35.33 -40.53 38.51
C GLN A 14 34.72 -39.31 37.84
N ILE A 15 35.41 -38.16 37.82
CA ILE A 15 34.98 -36.96 37.09
C ILE A 15 34.94 -37.27 35.58
N ALA A 16 36.01 -37.87 35.03
CA ALA A 16 36.07 -38.24 33.62
C ALA A 16 34.98 -39.26 33.23
N ALA A 17 34.67 -40.21 34.12
CA ALA A 17 33.64 -41.22 33.90
C ALA A 17 32.19 -40.70 34.03
N SER A 18 31.98 -39.52 34.62
CA SER A 18 30.64 -38.95 34.83
C SER A 18 30.01 -38.58 33.48
N ARG A 19 28.85 -39.18 33.16
CA ARG A 19 28.13 -39.01 31.88
C ARG A 19 26.91 -38.08 31.98
N THR A 20 26.47 -37.73 33.18
CA THR A 20 25.34 -36.84 33.41
C THR A 20 25.67 -35.82 34.50
N LEU A 21 24.97 -34.68 34.50
CA LEU A 21 25.12 -33.67 35.55
C LEU A 21 24.81 -34.24 36.95
N ASP A 22 23.84 -35.15 37.07
CA ASP A 22 23.53 -35.83 38.33
C ASP A 22 24.70 -36.72 38.80
N THR A 23 25.31 -37.50 37.91
CA THR A 23 26.48 -38.32 38.28
C THR A 23 27.68 -37.46 38.67
N LEU A 24 27.91 -36.34 37.96
CA LEU A 24 28.98 -35.41 38.29
C LEU A 24 28.75 -34.71 39.63
N ASP A 25 27.51 -34.34 39.97
CA ASP A 25 27.20 -33.73 41.26
C ASP A 25 27.40 -34.72 42.42
N ARG A 26 27.05 -36.00 42.25
CA ARG A 26 27.36 -37.05 43.23
C ARG A 26 28.87 -37.18 43.47
N VAL A 27 29.68 -37.16 42.40
CA VAL A 27 31.15 -37.16 42.50
C VAL A 27 31.65 -35.88 43.21
N ARG A 28 31.14 -34.71 42.84
CA ARG A 28 31.47 -33.43 43.51
C ARG A 28 31.17 -33.50 45.01
N VAL A 29 30.01 -34.02 45.41
CA VAL A 29 29.63 -34.14 46.83
C VAL A 29 30.52 -35.16 47.55
N ALA A 30 30.86 -36.28 46.91
CA ALA A 30 31.71 -37.32 47.49
C ALA A 30 33.15 -36.85 47.77
N PHE A 31 33.73 -35.97 46.94
CA PHE A 31 35.09 -35.46 47.14
C PHE A 31 35.13 -34.09 47.82
N LEU A 32 34.29 -33.13 47.40
CA LEU A 32 34.33 -31.71 47.80
C LEU A 32 33.18 -31.31 48.74
N GLY A 33 32.22 -32.19 49.04
CA GLY A 33 31.11 -31.91 49.96
C GLY A 33 31.56 -31.72 51.41
N LYS A 34 30.64 -31.37 52.32
CA LYS A 34 30.96 -31.13 53.76
C LYS A 34 31.59 -32.34 54.48
N GLN A 35 31.25 -33.55 54.02
CA GLN A 35 31.81 -34.83 54.47
C GLN A 35 32.61 -35.54 53.36
N GLY A 36 32.99 -34.81 52.30
CA GLY A 36 33.76 -35.37 51.20
C GLY A 36 35.19 -35.68 51.64
N SER A 37 35.81 -36.66 50.97
CA SER A 37 37.16 -37.15 51.31
C SER A 37 38.21 -36.04 51.34
N ILE A 38 38.21 -35.11 50.37
CA ILE A 38 39.14 -33.96 50.33
C ILE A 38 38.79 -32.95 51.44
N SER A 39 37.51 -32.71 51.70
CA SER A 39 37.07 -31.81 52.78
C SER A 39 37.41 -32.35 54.18
N LEU A 40 37.39 -33.66 54.37
CA LEU A 40 37.81 -34.32 55.62
C LEU A 40 39.33 -34.22 55.80
N LEU A 41 40.12 -34.42 54.74
CA LEU A 41 41.57 -34.19 54.75
C LEU A 41 41.92 -32.73 55.04
N MET A 42 41.18 -31.77 54.48
CA MET A 42 41.37 -30.35 54.78
C MET A 42 41.14 -30.01 56.26
N LYS A 43 40.26 -30.73 56.98
CA LYS A 43 40.04 -30.53 58.41
C LYS A 43 41.21 -31.00 59.27
N THR A 44 42.04 -31.94 58.80
CA THR A 44 43.19 -32.43 59.56
C THR A 44 44.32 -31.40 59.63
N LEU A 45 44.42 -30.48 58.66
CA LEU A 45 45.35 -29.33 58.67
C LEU A 45 45.21 -28.48 59.94
N GLY A 46 44.01 -28.39 60.52
CA GLY A 46 43.75 -27.66 61.77
C GLY A 46 44.45 -28.27 63.00
N ARG A 47 44.83 -29.55 62.93
CA ARG A 47 45.49 -30.31 64.02
C ARG A 47 47.01 -30.46 63.84
N MET A 48 47.56 -30.00 62.70
CA MET A 48 48.99 -30.09 62.39
C MET A 48 49.81 -28.95 63.00
N THR A 49 51.10 -29.21 63.23
CA THR A 49 52.07 -28.20 63.64
C THR A 49 52.31 -27.15 62.54
N PRO A 50 52.83 -25.95 62.87
CA PRO A 50 53.14 -24.92 61.88
C PRO A 50 54.05 -25.41 60.74
N GLU A 51 55.07 -26.21 61.07
CA GLU A 51 56.04 -26.76 60.12
C GLU A 51 55.40 -27.79 59.18
N GLU A 52 54.55 -28.69 59.69
CA GLU A 52 53.81 -29.68 58.89
C GLU A 52 52.77 -29.02 57.98
N ARG A 53 52.07 -28.00 58.49
CA ARG A 53 51.07 -27.24 57.73
C ARG A 53 51.70 -26.49 56.55
N GLN A 54 52.95 -26.04 56.68
CA GLN A 54 53.69 -25.35 55.61
C GLN A 54 54.00 -26.28 54.42
N VAL A 55 54.15 -27.59 54.65
CA VAL A 55 54.47 -28.58 53.62
C VAL A 55 53.21 -29.25 53.03
N GLU A 56 52.24 -29.63 53.87
CA GLU A 56 51.04 -30.38 53.44
C GLU A 56 49.87 -29.47 53.03
N GLY A 57 49.80 -28.24 53.55
CA GLY A 57 48.77 -27.26 53.20
C GLY A 57 48.72 -26.92 51.71
N PRO A 58 49.85 -26.56 51.07
CA PRO A 58 49.88 -26.30 49.63
C PRO A 58 49.45 -27.49 48.77
N LYS A 59 49.83 -28.72 49.17
CA LYS A 59 49.47 -29.95 48.44
C LYS A 59 47.96 -30.22 48.47
N LEU A 60 47.34 -30.09 49.63
CA LEU A 60 45.89 -30.30 49.80
C LEU A 60 45.06 -29.18 49.16
N ASN A 61 45.51 -27.92 49.25
CA ASN A 61 44.87 -26.82 48.53
C ASN A 61 45.00 -26.98 47.01
N GLY A 62 46.17 -27.42 46.54
CA GLY A 62 46.40 -27.76 45.13
C GLY A 62 45.45 -28.85 44.65
N LEU A 63 45.36 -29.97 45.38
CA LEU A 63 44.42 -31.06 45.06
C LEU A 63 42.96 -30.57 45.02
N ARG A 64 42.54 -29.76 46.00
CA ARG A 64 41.17 -29.24 46.04
C ARG A 64 40.87 -28.32 44.85
N ALA A 65 41.80 -27.45 44.49
CA ALA A 65 41.67 -26.58 43.32
C ALA A 65 41.58 -27.41 42.04
N GLU A 66 42.51 -28.36 41.85
CA GLU A 66 42.57 -29.23 40.68
C GLU A 66 41.27 -30.02 40.47
N VAL A 67 40.71 -30.60 41.55
CA VAL A 67 39.43 -31.35 41.50
C VAL A 67 38.24 -30.41 41.28
N THR A 68 38.27 -29.20 41.85
CA THR A 68 37.21 -28.20 41.61
C THR A 68 37.19 -27.75 40.16
N ASP A 69 38.36 -27.48 39.58
CA ASP A 69 38.53 -27.08 38.18
C ASP A 69 38.13 -28.22 37.24
N ALA A 70 38.51 -29.47 37.55
CA ALA A 70 38.11 -30.64 36.78
C ALA A 70 36.59 -30.87 36.80
N VAL A 71 35.94 -30.69 37.95
CA VAL A 71 34.46 -30.74 38.05
C VAL A 71 33.83 -29.62 37.22
N ALA A 72 34.34 -28.39 37.32
CA ALA A 72 33.82 -27.26 36.56
C ALA A 72 33.96 -27.47 35.04
N ALA A 73 35.14 -27.92 34.59
CA ALA A 73 35.40 -28.23 33.19
C ALA A 73 34.50 -29.37 32.68
N ARG A 74 34.34 -30.44 33.46
CA ARG A 74 33.44 -31.55 33.08
C ARG A 74 31.99 -31.12 33.03
N LYS A 75 31.56 -30.28 33.96
CA LYS A 75 30.20 -29.71 34.00
C LYS A 75 29.93 -28.90 32.73
N ALA A 76 30.84 -27.98 32.38
CA ALA A 76 30.73 -27.17 31.17
C ALA A 76 30.67 -28.03 29.90
N ALA A 77 31.49 -29.09 29.82
CA ALA A 77 31.46 -30.01 28.68
C ALA A 77 30.12 -30.78 28.55
N LEU A 78 29.53 -31.21 29.68
CA LEU A 78 28.23 -31.89 29.69
C LEU A 78 27.08 -30.93 29.36
N GLU A 79 27.13 -29.68 29.83
CA GLU A 79 26.16 -28.64 29.51
C GLU A 79 26.22 -28.28 28.02
N GLN A 80 27.41 -28.13 27.46
CA GLN A 80 27.59 -27.87 26.03
C GLN A 80 27.07 -29.03 25.18
N ALA A 81 27.41 -30.28 25.52
CA ALA A 81 26.94 -31.45 24.78
C ALA A 81 25.40 -31.58 24.84
N ALA A 82 24.79 -31.24 25.98
CA ALA A 82 23.33 -31.23 26.11
C ALA A 82 22.68 -30.12 25.28
N LEU A 83 23.30 -28.93 25.23
CA LEU A 83 22.86 -27.82 24.38
C LEU A 83 22.97 -28.19 22.90
N ASP A 84 24.10 -28.73 22.45
CA ASP A 84 24.31 -29.12 21.05
C ASP A 84 23.32 -30.20 20.60
N ALA A 85 23.06 -31.18 21.47
CA ALA A 85 22.04 -32.21 21.21
C ALA A 85 20.63 -31.61 21.10
N LYS A 86 20.30 -30.63 21.96
CA LYS A 86 19.03 -29.90 21.90
C LYS A 86 18.90 -29.10 20.61
N LEU A 87 19.93 -28.33 20.24
CA LEU A 87 19.95 -27.53 19.01
C LEU A 87 19.86 -28.41 17.76
N ALA A 88 20.54 -29.56 17.74
CA ALA A 88 20.43 -30.52 16.65
C ALA A 88 19.03 -31.15 16.57
N GLY A 89 18.36 -31.38 17.70
CA GLY A 89 16.99 -31.88 17.75
C GLY A 89 15.92 -30.84 17.40
N GLU A 90 16.20 -29.56 17.61
CA GLU A 90 15.32 -28.42 17.32
C GLU A 90 15.66 -27.74 15.97
N THR A 91 16.58 -28.31 15.19
CA THR A 91 16.90 -27.80 13.85
C THR A 91 15.69 -27.98 12.94
N VAL A 92 15.21 -26.86 12.40
CA VAL A 92 14.10 -26.84 11.43
C VAL A 92 14.63 -26.46 10.05
N ASP A 93 13.96 -26.96 9.01
CA ASP A 93 14.23 -26.54 7.63
C ASP A 93 13.66 -25.14 7.38
N LEU A 94 14.52 -24.13 7.42
CA LEU A 94 14.17 -22.73 7.18
C LEU A 94 13.83 -22.42 5.70
N SER A 95 13.99 -23.39 4.79
CA SER A 95 13.60 -23.25 3.39
C SER A 95 12.13 -23.60 3.13
N LEU A 96 11.46 -24.24 4.09
CA LEU A 96 10.04 -24.53 3.97
C LEU A 96 9.23 -23.22 3.92
N PRO A 97 8.21 -23.14 3.05
CA PRO A 97 7.33 -22.00 3.01
C PRO A 97 6.66 -21.81 4.37
N ALA A 98 6.53 -20.56 4.80
CA ALA A 98 5.71 -20.21 5.94
C ALA A 98 4.25 -20.63 5.67
N ALA A 99 3.47 -20.83 6.74
CA ALA A 99 2.05 -21.09 6.58
C ALA A 99 1.39 -19.93 5.82
N ASP A 100 0.57 -20.25 4.81
CA ASP A 100 -0.12 -19.26 4.00
C ASP A 100 -0.98 -18.36 4.90
N ALA A 101 -0.68 -17.07 4.89
CA ALA A 101 -1.57 -16.06 5.44
C ALA A 101 -2.58 -15.64 4.36
N LEU A 102 -3.84 -15.44 4.76
CA LEU A 102 -4.82 -14.83 3.85
C LEU A 102 -4.39 -13.40 3.56
N THR A 103 -4.04 -13.14 2.30
CA THR A 103 -3.76 -11.79 1.80
C THR A 103 -4.92 -11.30 0.94
N GLY A 104 -5.27 -10.03 1.11
CA GLY A 104 -6.22 -9.33 0.24
C GLY A 104 -5.48 -8.49 -0.79
N SER A 105 -6.19 -8.10 -1.85
CA SER A 105 -5.71 -7.10 -2.81
C SER A 105 -6.71 -5.96 -2.93
N VAL A 106 -6.19 -4.77 -3.19
CA VAL A 106 -6.96 -3.58 -3.52
C VAL A 106 -7.28 -3.63 -5.02
N HIS A 107 -8.51 -3.29 -5.38
CA HIS A 107 -8.94 -3.28 -6.76
C HIS A 107 -8.19 -2.20 -7.57
N PRO A 108 -7.76 -2.45 -8.81
CA PRO A 108 -6.96 -1.49 -9.59
C PRO A 108 -7.63 -0.13 -9.81
N VAL A 109 -8.97 -0.11 -9.93
CA VAL A 109 -9.73 1.17 -9.99
C VAL A 109 -9.69 1.91 -8.66
N SER A 110 -9.80 1.20 -7.54
CA SER A 110 -9.69 1.82 -6.20
C SER A 110 -8.30 2.40 -6.00
N GLN A 111 -7.26 1.65 -6.41
CA GLN A 111 -5.89 2.17 -6.42
C GLN A 111 -5.80 3.45 -7.26
N ALA A 112 -6.27 3.44 -8.51
CA ALA A 112 -6.25 4.63 -9.36
C ALA A 112 -7.04 5.80 -8.76
N MET A 113 -8.17 5.56 -8.09
CA MET A 113 -8.92 6.59 -7.37
C MET A 113 -8.12 7.22 -6.24
N ASP A 114 -7.46 6.41 -5.42
CA ASP A 114 -6.65 6.89 -4.29
C ASP A 114 -5.44 7.71 -4.80
N GLU A 115 -4.82 7.27 -5.90
CA GLU A 115 -3.74 7.99 -6.57
C GLU A 115 -4.19 9.35 -7.10
N LEU A 116 -5.34 9.38 -7.76
CA LEU A 116 -5.93 10.61 -8.27
C LEU A 116 -6.28 11.56 -7.10
N ALA A 117 -6.84 11.02 -6.01
CA ALA A 117 -7.16 11.80 -4.83
C ALA A 117 -5.92 12.45 -4.23
N GLU A 118 -4.82 11.70 -4.10
CA GLU A 118 -3.55 12.21 -3.56
C GLU A 118 -2.95 13.32 -4.45
N ILE A 119 -2.89 13.09 -5.77
CA ILE A 119 -2.37 14.09 -6.73
C ILE A 119 -3.16 15.40 -6.64
N PHE A 120 -4.49 15.32 -6.62
CA PHE A 120 -5.33 16.51 -6.58
C PHE A 120 -5.37 17.16 -5.19
N ALA A 121 -5.20 16.41 -4.11
CA ALA A 121 -5.06 16.95 -2.77
C ALA A 121 -3.83 17.88 -2.65
N ASP A 122 -2.69 17.48 -3.23
CA ASP A 122 -1.47 18.32 -3.26
C ASP A 122 -1.65 19.59 -4.12
N LEU A 123 -2.49 19.52 -5.16
CA LEU A 123 -2.93 20.68 -5.94
C LEU A 123 -4.00 21.54 -5.22
N GLY A 124 -4.37 21.17 -3.99
CA GLY A 124 -5.33 21.89 -3.14
C GLY A 124 -6.80 21.64 -3.45
N PHE A 125 -7.12 20.54 -4.13
CA PHE A 125 -8.51 20.13 -4.38
C PHE A 125 -9.04 19.31 -3.21
N ALA A 126 -10.32 19.51 -2.86
CA ALA A 126 -11.03 18.64 -1.94
C ALA A 126 -11.75 17.51 -2.71
N VAL A 127 -11.89 16.34 -2.10
CA VAL A 127 -12.73 15.27 -2.64
C VAL A 127 -14.18 15.52 -2.25
N ALA A 128 -15.07 15.56 -3.24
CA ALA A 128 -16.51 15.67 -3.06
C ALA A 128 -17.21 14.41 -3.59
N THR A 129 -18.30 14.01 -2.95
CA THR A 129 -19.11 12.87 -3.37
C THR A 129 -20.59 13.27 -3.43
N GLY A 130 -21.37 12.52 -4.19
CA GLY A 130 -22.81 12.71 -4.31
C GLY A 130 -23.51 11.43 -4.70
N PRO A 131 -24.86 11.44 -4.73
CA PRO A 131 -25.64 10.24 -4.98
C PRO A 131 -25.45 9.73 -6.41
N GLU A 132 -25.67 8.43 -6.60
CA GLU A 132 -25.61 7.77 -7.92
C GLU A 132 -26.95 7.87 -8.68
N ILE A 133 -28.05 7.94 -7.93
CA ILE A 133 -29.39 8.27 -8.45
C ILE A 133 -29.56 9.79 -8.34
N GLU A 134 -29.80 10.43 -9.47
CA GLU A 134 -29.91 11.88 -9.60
C GLU A 134 -31.23 12.27 -10.26
N ASP A 135 -31.64 13.52 -10.07
CA ASP A 135 -32.74 14.12 -10.82
C ASP A 135 -32.25 14.74 -12.14
N ASP A 136 -33.17 14.95 -13.08
CA ASP A 136 -32.88 15.58 -14.38
C ASP A 136 -32.24 16.98 -14.25
N TRP A 137 -32.57 17.73 -13.19
CA TRP A 137 -32.06 19.09 -13.05
C TRP A 137 -30.56 19.09 -12.78
N HIS A 138 -30.10 18.31 -11.80
CA HIS A 138 -28.68 18.19 -11.48
C HIS A 138 -27.88 17.50 -12.59
N ASN A 139 -28.44 16.46 -13.22
CA ASN A 139 -27.72 15.70 -14.23
C ASN A 139 -27.73 16.34 -15.63
N PHE A 140 -28.66 17.24 -15.95
CA PHE A 140 -28.73 17.80 -17.29
C PHE A 140 -29.05 19.29 -17.33
N THR A 141 -30.16 19.71 -16.72
CA THR A 141 -30.67 21.08 -16.91
C THR A 141 -29.69 22.14 -16.38
N ALA A 142 -29.14 21.95 -15.18
CA ALA A 142 -28.16 22.85 -14.58
C ALA A 142 -26.83 22.87 -15.37
N LEU A 143 -26.55 21.82 -16.15
CA LEU A 143 -25.38 21.70 -17.03
C LEU A 143 -25.64 22.24 -18.45
N ASN A 144 -26.66 23.08 -18.61
CA ASN A 144 -27.01 23.72 -19.89
C ASN A 144 -27.31 22.71 -21.02
N MET A 145 -27.79 21.51 -20.66
CA MET A 145 -28.24 20.51 -21.62
C MET A 145 -29.76 20.65 -21.76
N PRO A 146 -30.32 21.07 -22.90
CA PRO A 146 -31.77 21.22 -23.06
C PRO A 146 -32.49 19.86 -23.14
N ASP A 147 -33.81 19.84 -22.96
CA ASP A 147 -34.64 18.61 -23.03
C ASP A 147 -34.49 17.82 -24.33
N THR A 148 -34.19 18.52 -25.44
CA THR A 148 -33.96 17.90 -26.76
C THR A 148 -32.54 17.38 -26.95
N HIS A 149 -31.68 17.45 -25.93
CA HIS A 149 -30.29 17.04 -26.04
C HIS A 149 -30.19 15.51 -26.21
N PRO A 150 -29.38 14.98 -27.16
CA PRO A 150 -29.28 13.54 -27.42
C PRO A 150 -28.97 12.71 -26.18
N ALA A 151 -28.07 13.18 -25.31
CA ALA A 151 -27.71 12.47 -24.08
C ALA A 151 -28.88 12.22 -23.10
N ARG A 152 -30.01 12.95 -23.23
CA ARG A 152 -31.23 12.72 -22.44
C ARG A 152 -32.12 11.61 -23.01
N ALA A 153 -31.75 11.04 -24.16
CA ALA A 153 -32.56 10.02 -24.79
C ALA A 153 -32.57 8.73 -23.94
N MET A 154 -33.72 8.04 -23.91
CA MET A 154 -33.91 6.81 -23.15
C MET A 154 -32.99 5.65 -23.56
N HIS A 155 -32.35 5.71 -24.73
CA HIS A 155 -31.40 4.69 -25.16
C HIS A 155 -29.98 4.91 -24.60
N ASP A 156 -29.68 6.10 -24.09
CA ASP A 156 -28.35 6.45 -23.55
C ASP A 156 -28.34 6.53 -22.02
N THR A 157 -29.49 6.86 -21.40
CA THR A 157 -29.62 7.10 -19.95
C THR A 157 -30.63 6.14 -19.30
N PHE A 158 -30.26 5.58 -18.15
CA PHE A 158 -31.16 4.74 -17.35
C PHE A 158 -32.10 5.60 -16.49
N TYR A 159 -33.37 5.65 -16.87
CA TYR A 159 -34.43 6.35 -16.12
C TYR A 159 -35.18 5.42 -15.18
N PHE A 160 -35.59 5.94 -14.04
CA PHE A 160 -36.53 5.31 -13.12
C PHE A 160 -37.98 5.69 -13.47
N PRO A 161 -38.96 4.84 -13.12
CA PRO A 161 -40.38 5.20 -13.28
C PRO A 161 -40.83 6.29 -12.29
N ASP A 162 -40.12 6.45 -11.18
CA ASP A 162 -40.44 7.41 -10.13
C ASP A 162 -39.92 8.83 -10.47
N THR A 163 -40.57 9.84 -9.90
CA THR A 163 -40.15 11.24 -9.95
C THR A 163 -39.79 11.73 -8.56
N ASP A 164 -39.00 12.79 -8.47
CA ASP A 164 -38.80 13.48 -7.19
C ASP A 164 -40.03 14.26 -6.72
N ASP A 165 -39.92 14.89 -5.55
CA ASP A 165 -40.98 15.70 -4.93
C ASP A 165 -41.41 16.91 -5.78
N GLU A 166 -40.58 17.33 -6.74
CA GLU A 166 -40.83 18.44 -7.64
C GLU A 166 -41.30 17.97 -9.03
N GLY A 167 -41.51 16.66 -9.20
CA GLY A 167 -41.98 16.05 -10.44
C GLY A 167 -40.91 15.87 -11.52
N ARG A 168 -39.62 15.96 -11.18
CA ARG A 168 -38.51 15.71 -12.10
C ARG A 168 -38.27 14.21 -12.26
N ALA A 169 -37.87 13.82 -13.48
CA ALA A 169 -37.47 12.44 -13.76
C ALA A 169 -36.23 12.05 -12.94
N MET A 170 -36.25 10.86 -12.36
CA MET A 170 -35.11 10.27 -11.67
C MET A 170 -34.32 9.35 -12.61
N LEU A 171 -33.00 9.33 -12.49
CA LEU A 171 -32.11 8.57 -13.37
C LEU A 171 -30.82 8.15 -12.65
N LEU A 172 -30.11 7.15 -13.20
CA LEU A 172 -28.74 6.88 -12.82
C LEU A 172 -27.82 7.90 -13.50
N ARG A 173 -26.98 8.60 -12.73
CA ARG A 173 -26.16 9.70 -13.25
C ARG A 173 -25.23 9.22 -14.38
N THR A 174 -25.12 10.01 -15.43
CA THR A 174 -24.34 9.69 -16.64
C THR A 174 -22.88 10.14 -16.57
N HIS A 175 -22.59 10.98 -15.58
CA HIS A 175 -21.33 11.65 -15.28
C HIS A 175 -21.36 12.15 -13.82
N THR A 176 -20.22 12.55 -13.23
CA THR A 176 -20.16 13.03 -11.83
C THR A 176 -20.35 14.54 -11.69
N SER A 177 -20.64 15.23 -12.81
CA SER A 177 -21.00 16.66 -12.84
C SER A 177 -22.13 17.10 -11.88
N PRO A 178 -23.13 16.27 -11.51
CA PRO A 178 -24.11 16.63 -10.48
C PRO A 178 -23.47 17.07 -9.16
N VAL A 179 -22.35 16.46 -8.77
CA VAL A 179 -21.59 16.83 -7.57
C VAL A 179 -21.05 18.25 -7.67
N GLN A 180 -20.65 18.69 -8.88
CA GLN A 180 -20.18 20.05 -9.14
C GLN A 180 -21.30 21.07 -8.94
N ILE A 181 -22.49 20.79 -9.47
CA ILE A 181 -23.68 21.63 -9.31
C ILE A 181 -24.02 21.76 -7.82
N ARG A 182 -24.15 20.64 -7.11
CA ARG A 182 -24.45 20.60 -5.67
C ARG A 182 -23.42 21.41 -4.87
N SER A 183 -22.13 21.24 -5.18
CA SER A 183 -21.05 21.94 -4.49
C SER A 183 -21.11 23.46 -4.69
N MET A 184 -21.44 23.94 -5.89
CA MET A 184 -21.62 25.37 -6.14
C MET A 184 -22.89 25.93 -5.51
N VAL A 185 -24.01 25.18 -5.54
CA VAL A 185 -25.29 25.62 -4.96
C VAL A 185 -25.24 25.67 -3.43
N GLU A 186 -24.65 24.66 -2.79
CA GLU A 186 -24.59 24.56 -1.33
C GLU A 186 -23.42 25.35 -0.74
N GLY A 187 -22.25 25.31 -1.39
CA GLY A 187 -21.00 25.89 -0.89
C GLY A 187 -20.65 27.27 -1.46
N GLY A 188 -21.23 27.65 -2.59
CA GLY A 188 -20.88 28.89 -3.29
C GLY A 188 -19.50 28.84 -3.96
N ALA A 189 -18.85 30.01 -4.04
CA ALA A 189 -17.50 30.18 -4.58
C ALA A 189 -16.60 30.94 -3.59
N PRO A 190 -15.26 30.71 -3.62
CA PRO A 190 -14.53 29.84 -4.53
C PRO A 190 -14.72 28.34 -4.22
N VAL A 191 -14.62 27.51 -5.25
CA VAL A 191 -14.70 26.04 -5.13
C VAL A 191 -13.56 25.39 -5.91
N ARG A 192 -12.92 24.38 -5.31
CA ARG A 192 -11.88 23.56 -5.94
C ARG A 192 -12.05 22.12 -5.48
N ILE A 193 -12.65 21.28 -6.32
CA ILE A 193 -13.00 19.90 -5.97
C ILE A 193 -12.70 18.92 -7.08
N ILE A 194 -12.50 17.67 -6.70
CA ILE A 194 -12.64 16.50 -7.57
C ILE A 194 -13.80 15.63 -7.09
N ALA A 195 -14.51 15.03 -8.03
CA ALA A 195 -15.68 14.19 -7.79
C ALA A 195 -15.48 12.82 -8.45
N PRO A 196 -14.71 11.90 -7.82
CA PRO A 196 -14.63 10.52 -8.25
C PRO A 196 -15.93 9.79 -7.94
N GLY A 197 -16.39 8.93 -8.84
CA GLY A 197 -17.58 8.13 -8.59
C GLY A 197 -18.00 7.25 -9.76
N ARG A 198 -18.95 6.34 -9.49
CA ARG A 198 -19.60 5.51 -10.49
C ARG A 198 -20.54 6.32 -11.36
N THR A 199 -20.59 6.00 -12.64
CA THR A 199 -21.49 6.59 -13.64
C THR A 199 -22.04 5.49 -14.51
N TYR A 200 -23.18 5.77 -15.15
CA TYR A 200 -23.98 4.76 -15.83
C TYR A 200 -24.39 5.24 -17.21
N ARG A 201 -24.27 4.36 -18.20
CA ARG A 201 -24.73 4.60 -19.57
C ARG A 201 -25.36 3.32 -20.11
N SER A 202 -26.41 3.45 -20.89
CA SER A 202 -27.08 2.30 -21.51
C SER A 202 -26.33 1.81 -22.76
N ASP A 203 -25.02 1.57 -22.61
CA ASP A 203 -24.14 1.01 -23.63
C ASP A 203 -23.33 -0.15 -23.04
N SER A 204 -23.10 -1.20 -23.83
CA SER A 204 -22.41 -2.41 -23.39
C SER A 204 -21.77 -3.12 -24.58
N ASP A 205 -20.48 -2.92 -24.77
CA ASP A 205 -19.65 -3.59 -25.77
C ASP A 205 -18.27 -3.98 -25.19
N ALA A 206 -17.26 -4.21 -26.05
CA ALA A 206 -15.92 -4.59 -25.58
C ALA A 206 -15.14 -3.43 -24.93
N THR A 207 -15.53 -2.19 -25.22
CA THR A 207 -14.89 -0.94 -24.76
C THR A 207 -15.78 -0.10 -23.85
N HIS A 208 -17.07 -0.42 -23.78
CA HIS A 208 -18.07 0.26 -22.98
C HIS A 208 -18.73 -0.71 -22.02
N THR A 209 -18.83 -0.30 -20.76
CA THR A 209 -19.57 -1.03 -19.72
C THR A 209 -20.72 -0.16 -19.22
N PRO A 210 -21.86 -0.78 -18.84
CA PRO A 210 -23.05 -0.01 -18.44
C PRO A 210 -22.85 0.75 -17.13
N MET A 211 -21.86 0.36 -16.35
CA MET A 211 -21.32 1.10 -15.21
C MET A 211 -19.80 1.22 -15.39
N PHE A 212 -19.27 2.40 -15.14
CA PHE A 212 -17.84 2.67 -15.09
C PHE A 212 -17.58 3.79 -14.08
N HIS A 213 -16.33 4.22 -13.93
CA HIS A 213 -15.94 5.21 -12.96
C HIS A 213 -15.37 6.44 -13.67
N GLN A 214 -15.83 7.61 -13.24
CA GLN A 214 -15.28 8.89 -13.68
C GLN A 214 -14.75 9.67 -12.50
N ILE A 215 -13.75 10.48 -12.79
CA ILE A 215 -13.37 11.60 -11.95
C ILE A 215 -13.58 12.87 -12.74
N GLU A 216 -14.21 13.83 -12.11
CA GLU A 216 -14.35 15.17 -12.66
C GLU A 216 -13.81 16.19 -11.69
N GLY A 217 -13.09 17.19 -12.21
CA GLY A 217 -12.60 18.31 -11.42
C GLY A 217 -13.33 19.59 -11.77
N LEU A 218 -13.53 20.44 -10.78
CA LEU A 218 -14.07 21.78 -10.90
C LEU A 218 -13.19 22.77 -10.15
N VAL A 219 -12.88 23.89 -10.80
CA VAL A 219 -12.33 25.08 -10.15
C VAL A 219 -13.18 26.28 -10.52
N ILE A 220 -13.76 26.98 -9.54
CA ILE A 220 -14.37 28.31 -9.70
C ILE A 220 -13.63 29.27 -8.78
N ASP A 221 -13.03 30.31 -9.35
CA ASP A 221 -12.41 31.40 -8.61
C ASP A 221 -12.32 32.65 -9.49
N ARG A 222 -11.89 33.78 -8.93
CA ARG A 222 -11.62 34.99 -9.71
C ARG A 222 -10.37 34.77 -10.57
N HIS A 223 -10.42 35.23 -11.81
CA HIS A 223 -9.28 35.24 -12.75
C HIS A 223 -8.76 33.85 -13.20
N ILE A 224 -9.52 32.77 -12.99
CA ILE A 224 -9.22 31.47 -13.59
C ILE A 224 -9.32 31.55 -15.11
N HIS A 225 -8.43 30.87 -15.85
CA HIS A 225 -8.35 30.96 -17.31
C HIS A 225 -7.81 29.67 -17.92
N MET A 226 -7.88 29.51 -19.25
CA MET A 226 -7.47 28.30 -19.96
C MET A 226 -6.02 27.85 -19.66
N GLY A 227 -5.10 28.79 -19.41
CA GLY A 227 -3.74 28.47 -18.97
C GLY A 227 -3.66 27.68 -17.66
N HIS A 228 -4.55 27.96 -16.69
CA HIS A 228 -4.64 27.23 -15.43
C HIS A 228 -5.16 25.80 -15.68
N LEU A 229 -6.18 25.65 -16.55
CA LEU A 229 -6.69 24.34 -16.95
C LEU A 229 -5.57 23.51 -17.59
N LYS A 230 -4.89 24.06 -18.62
CA LYS A 230 -3.80 23.36 -19.30
C LYS A 230 -2.71 22.89 -18.33
N TRP A 231 -2.24 23.78 -17.46
CA TRP A 231 -1.20 23.45 -16.48
C TRP A 231 -1.66 22.38 -15.49
N THR A 232 -2.90 22.47 -15.01
CA THR A 232 -3.48 21.49 -14.08
C THR A 232 -3.51 20.10 -14.71
N LEU A 233 -4.01 20.00 -15.95
CA LEU A 233 -4.10 18.74 -16.68
C LEU A 233 -2.72 18.16 -16.99
N GLU A 234 -1.75 18.99 -17.39
CA GLU A 234 -0.39 18.54 -17.69
C GLU A 234 0.30 18.01 -16.44
N THR A 235 0.17 18.73 -15.32
CA THR A 235 0.74 18.34 -14.03
C THR A 235 0.14 17.04 -13.52
N PHE A 236 -1.20 16.93 -13.58
CA PHE A 236 -1.92 15.72 -13.22
C PHE A 236 -1.46 14.51 -14.04
N LEU A 237 -1.42 14.63 -15.38
CA LEU A 237 -1.07 13.50 -16.25
C LEU A 237 0.40 13.09 -16.07
N LYS A 238 1.31 14.03 -15.88
CA LYS A 238 2.73 13.75 -15.58
C LYS A 238 2.88 13.00 -14.26
N ALA A 239 2.18 13.46 -13.21
CA ALA A 239 2.22 12.81 -11.90
C ALA A 239 1.60 11.41 -11.93
N PHE A 240 0.42 11.26 -12.56
CA PHE A 240 -0.30 9.98 -12.58
C PHE A 240 0.43 8.90 -13.36
N PHE A 241 0.99 9.24 -14.53
CA PHE A 241 1.77 8.31 -15.35
C PHE A 241 3.26 8.25 -14.98
N GLU A 242 3.70 9.03 -13.99
CA GLU A 242 5.09 9.11 -13.52
C GLU A 242 6.09 9.42 -14.65
N ARG A 243 5.73 10.35 -15.52
CA ARG A 243 6.52 10.71 -16.71
C ARG A 243 6.62 12.21 -16.90
N ASP A 244 7.83 12.72 -17.04
CA ASP A 244 8.08 14.15 -17.28
C ASP A 244 7.87 14.58 -18.74
N ASP A 245 7.89 13.62 -19.67
CA ASP A 245 7.84 13.84 -21.12
C ASP A 245 6.42 13.75 -21.71
N ILE A 246 5.38 13.83 -20.87
CA ILE A 246 3.99 13.94 -21.36
C ILE A 246 3.83 15.25 -22.14
N VAL A 247 3.39 15.13 -23.39
CA VAL A 247 2.97 16.26 -24.22
C VAL A 247 1.45 16.23 -24.38
N LEU A 248 0.80 17.36 -24.11
CA LEU A 248 -0.65 17.52 -24.29
C LEU A 248 -0.97 18.17 -25.64
N ARG A 249 -2.02 17.67 -26.29
CA ARG A 249 -2.70 18.33 -27.41
C ARG A 249 -4.13 18.66 -27.01
N LEU A 250 -4.42 19.96 -26.87
CA LEU A 250 -5.79 20.46 -26.65
C LEU A 250 -6.44 20.63 -28.01
N ARG A 251 -7.46 19.81 -28.28
CA ARG A 251 -8.24 19.84 -29.52
C ARG A 251 -9.61 20.44 -29.22
N PRO A 252 -10.06 21.48 -29.95
CA PRO A 252 -11.39 22.04 -29.75
C PRO A 252 -12.46 20.95 -29.85
N SER A 253 -13.39 20.95 -28.89
CA SER A 253 -14.55 20.06 -28.87
C SER A 253 -15.79 20.85 -28.44
N TYR A 254 -16.89 20.18 -28.12
CA TYR A 254 -18.11 20.79 -27.66
C TYR A 254 -18.71 20.01 -26.48
N PHE A 255 -18.87 20.69 -25.35
CA PHE A 255 -19.68 20.23 -24.23
C PHE A 255 -20.64 21.36 -23.82
N PRO A 256 -21.95 21.10 -23.64
CA PRO A 256 -22.91 22.16 -23.31
C PRO A 256 -22.57 22.96 -22.06
N PHE A 257 -21.86 22.35 -21.11
CA PHE A 257 -21.46 22.92 -19.83
C PHE A 257 -20.10 23.63 -19.84
N THR A 258 -19.36 23.66 -20.96
CA THR A 258 -18.09 24.41 -21.07
C THR A 258 -17.97 25.21 -22.38
N GLU A 259 -17.41 26.41 -22.30
CA GLU A 259 -17.13 27.28 -23.43
C GLU A 259 -15.97 28.25 -23.10
N PRO A 260 -14.80 28.17 -23.76
CA PRO A 260 -14.41 27.18 -24.77
C PRO A 260 -14.22 25.76 -24.20
N SER A 261 -14.59 24.78 -25.01
CA SER A 261 -14.44 23.34 -24.77
C SER A 261 -13.18 22.76 -25.46
N ALA A 262 -12.52 21.79 -24.83
CA ALA A 262 -11.37 21.08 -25.38
C ALA A 262 -11.32 19.61 -24.94
N GLU A 263 -11.09 18.71 -25.89
CA GLU A 263 -10.59 17.36 -25.62
C GLU A 263 -9.06 17.38 -25.51
N VAL A 264 -8.53 16.52 -24.65
CA VAL A 264 -7.09 16.43 -24.39
C VAL A 264 -6.61 15.07 -24.84
N ASP A 265 -5.72 15.13 -25.83
CA ASP A 265 -5.01 13.97 -26.32
C ASP A 265 -3.58 13.97 -25.74
N VAL A 266 -3.06 12.77 -25.42
CA VAL A 266 -1.67 12.56 -25.00
C VAL A 266 -0.91 11.78 -26.07
N GLY A 267 0.39 12.02 -26.18
CA GLY A 267 1.28 11.20 -26.99
C GLY A 267 1.42 9.79 -26.42
N TYR A 268 1.51 8.80 -27.30
CA TYR A 268 1.81 7.42 -26.91
C TYR A 268 2.63 6.70 -27.98
N SER A 269 3.38 5.69 -27.59
CA SER A 269 4.11 4.77 -28.46
C SER A 269 3.59 3.34 -28.30
N HIS A 270 3.95 2.45 -29.23
CA HIS A 270 3.72 1.02 -29.11
C HIS A 270 4.99 0.29 -28.69
N GLU A 271 5.01 -0.27 -27.48
CA GLU A 271 6.12 -1.06 -26.96
C GLU A 271 5.66 -2.46 -26.58
N LYS A 272 6.30 -3.49 -27.16
CA LYS A 272 6.01 -4.91 -26.87
C LYS A 272 4.51 -5.26 -26.97
N GLY A 273 3.79 -4.65 -27.91
CA GLY A 273 2.35 -4.86 -28.13
C GLY A 273 1.43 -4.04 -27.22
N ARG A 274 1.97 -3.19 -26.33
CA ARG A 274 1.22 -2.33 -25.42
C ARG A 274 1.34 -0.86 -25.81
N ARG A 275 0.36 -0.06 -25.43
CA ARG A 275 0.42 1.40 -25.55
C ARG A 275 1.15 1.95 -24.32
N VAL A 276 2.19 2.73 -24.54
CA VAL A 276 2.93 3.42 -23.49
C VAL A 276 2.75 4.91 -23.67
N ILE A 277 2.20 5.58 -22.65
CA ILE A 277 1.98 7.01 -22.67
C ILE A 277 3.32 7.75 -22.56
N GLY A 278 3.50 8.84 -23.33
CA GLY A 278 4.72 9.66 -23.31
C GLY A 278 5.11 10.19 -24.68
N GLY A 279 5.96 11.22 -24.67
CA GLY A 279 6.45 11.89 -25.87
C GLY A 279 5.38 12.68 -26.62
N SER A 280 5.74 13.20 -27.80
CA SER A 280 4.79 13.84 -28.71
C SER A 280 4.15 12.81 -29.64
N GLY A 281 2.83 12.92 -29.87
CA GLY A 281 2.14 12.09 -30.85
C GLY A 281 2.54 12.37 -32.32
N ASP A 282 3.32 13.42 -32.58
CA ASP A 282 3.84 13.75 -33.91
C ASP A 282 5.21 13.11 -34.20
N GLU A 283 5.82 12.44 -33.21
CA GLU A 283 7.10 11.76 -33.38
C GLU A 283 6.96 10.45 -34.18
N PRO A 284 7.99 10.03 -34.94
CA PRO A 284 7.96 8.78 -35.68
C PRO A 284 7.67 7.57 -34.77
N GLY A 285 6.61 6.82 -35.07
CA GLY A 285 6.19 5.65 -34.28
C GLY A 285 5.30 5.97 -33.09
N HIS A 286 4.96 7.25 -32.88
CA HIS A 286 4.00 7.70 -31.88
C HIS A 286 2.63 8.01 -32.51
N GLY A 287 1.64 8.19 -31.65
CA GLY A 287 0.31 8.66 -32.01
C GLY A 287 -0.31 9.49 -30.90
N TRP A 288 -1.46 10.10 -31.22
CA TRP A 288 -2.27 10.83 -30.25
C TRP A 288 -3.44 9.98 -29.79
N MET A 289 -3.71 9.99 -28.49
CA MET A 289 -4.83 9.28 -27.90
C MET A 289 -5.60 10.20 -26.96
N GLU A 290 -6.91 10.29 -27.16
CA GLU A 290 -7.82 10.99 -26.25
C GLU A 290 -7.80 10.34 -24.86
N VAL A 291 -7.70 11.17 -23.82
CA VAL A 291 -7.72 10.70 -22.42
C VAL A 291 -8.83 11.37 -21.61
N LEU A 292 -9.16 12.64 -21.91
CA LEU A 292 -10.11 13.40 -21.12
C LEU A 292 -10.78 14.54 -21.90
N GLY A 293 -11.97 14.92 -21.43
CA GLY A 293 -12.69 16.13 -21.86
C GLY A 293 -12.52 17.26 -20.86
N SER A 294 -12.52 18.51 -21.31
CA SER A 294 -12.30 19.68 -20.45
C SER A 294 -12.84 20.98 -21.06
N GLY A 295 -12.84 22.05 -20.28
CA GLY A 295 -13.08 23.39 -20.80
C GLY A 295 -13.32 24.42 -19.70
N MET A 296 -13.50 25.67 -20.13
CA MET A 296 -13.92 26.75 -19.22
C MET A 296 -15.41 26.61 -18.92
N VAL A 297 -15.83 26.69 -17.66
CA VAL A 297 -17.24 26.48 -17.27
C VAL A 297 -18.13 27.50 -17.97
N ASN A 298 -19.20 27.02 -18.59
CA ASN A 298 -20.13 27.87 -19.32
C ASN A 298 -20.84 28.83 -18.35
N ARG A 299 -20.93 30.12 -18.73
CA ARG A 299 -21.60 31.16 -17.92
C ARG A 299 -23.02 30.79 -17.47
N ARG A 300 -23.76 30.01 -18.27
CA ARG A 300 -25.11 29.54 -17.92
C ARG A 300 -25.11 28.56 -16.76
N VAL A 301 -24.08 27.72 -16.66
CA VAL A 301 -23.93 26.76 -15.56
C VAL A 301 -23.60 27.51 -14.26
N ILE A 302 -22.69 28.48 -14.33
CA ILE A 302 -22.36 29.36 -13.19
C ILE A 302 -23.62 30.07 -12.69
N ALA A 303 -24.39 30.68 -13.60
CA ALA A 303 -25.64 31.36 -13.25
C ALA A 303 -26.72 30.40 -12.71
N ALA A 304 -26.83 29.18 -13.26
CA ALA A 304 -27.77 28.16 -12.78
C ALA A 304 -27.48 27.73 -11.32
N CYS A 305 -26.23 27.87 -10.88
CA CYS A 305 -25.82 27.58 -9.50
C CYS A 305 -25.93 28.79 -8.56
N GLY A 306 -26.48 29.92 -9.02
CA GLY A 306 -26.66 31.14 -8.20
C GLY A 306 -25.41 32.01 -8.07
N LEU A 307 -24.37 31.78 -8.88
CA LEU A 307 -23.15 32.59 -8.90
C LEU A 307 -23.20 33.62 -10.04
N ASP A 308 -22.56 34.78 -9.86
CA ASP A 308 -22.45 35.80 -10.90
C ASP A 308 -21.34 35.44 -11.90
N PRO A 309 -21.65 35.12 -13.18
CA PRO A 309 -20.66 34.77 -14.20
C PRO A 309 -19.81 35.94 -14.69
N ASP A 310 -20.11 37.18 -14.29
CA ASP A 310 -19.24 38.34 -14.54
C ASP A 310 -18.21 38.53 -13.40
N GLU A 311 -18.44 37.91 -12.26
CA GLU A 311 -17.53 37.90 -11.10
C GLU A 311 -16.67 36.63 -11.03
N TRP A 312 -17.30 35.48 -11.27
CA TRP A 312 -16.71 34.16 -11.11
C TRP A 312 -16.46 33.49 -12.46
N GLN A 313 -15.31 32.83 -12.58
CA GLN A 313 -14.94 32.04 -13.74
C GLN A 313 -14.29 30.74 -13.29
N GLY A 314 -14.23 29.75 -14.17
CA GLY A 314 -13.69 28.47 -13.78
C GLY A 314 -13.42 27.54 -14.94
N PHE A 315 -12.80 26.41 -14.63
CA PHE A 315 -12.67 25.31 -15.56
C PHE A 315 -13.18 24.02 -14.94
N ALA A 316 -13.57 23.09 -15.79
CA ALA A 316 -13.89 21.73 -15.41
C ALA A 316 -13.19 20.75 -16.36
N PHE A 317 -12.99 19.53 -15.88
CA PHE A 317 -12.47 18.41 -16.68
C PHE A 317 -13.09 17.10 -16.20
N GLY A 318 -13.09 16.10 -17.06
CA GLY A 318 -13.59 14.78 -16.75
C GLY A 318 -12.85 13.69 -17.50
N CYS A 319 -12.53 12.59 -16.81
CA CYS A 319 -11.89 11.43 -17.42
C CYS A 319 -12.41 10.12 -16.80
N GLY A 320 -12.32 9.05 -17.59
CA GLY A 320 -12.64 7.70 -17.12
C GLY A 320 -11.48 7.13 -16.31
N ILE A 321 -11.75 6.81 -15.04
CA ILE A 321 -10.73 6.24 -14.13
C ILE A 321 -10.31 4.86 -14.63
N ASP A 322 -11.25 4.06 -15.12
CA ASP A 322 -10.98 2.70 -15.61
C ASP A 322 -10.03 2.75 -16.81
N ARG A 323 -10.21 3.71 -17.74
CA ARG A 323 -9.30 3.90 -18.88
C ARG A 323 -7.91 4.36 -18.44
N LEU A 324 -7.83 5.26 -17.46
CA LEU A 324 -6.55 5.67 -16.90
C LEU A 324 -5.81 4.49 -16.24
N ALA A 325 -6.52 3.68 -15.46
CA ALA A 325 -5.99 2.47 -14.85
C ALA A 325 -5.50 1.46 -15.91
N MET A 326 -6.27 1.24 -16.98
CA MET A 326 -5.85 0.38 -18.09
C MET A 326 -4.53 0.84 -18.72
N LEU A 327 -4.41 2.15 -18.97
CA LEU A 327 -3.20 2.73 -19.58
C LEU A 327 -2.00 2.68 -18.65
N LYS A 328 -2.20 2.95 -17.36
CA LYS A 328 -1.12 2.94 -16.36
C LYS A 328 -0.62 1.53 -16.06
N TYR A 329 -1.54 0.59 -15.84
CA TYR A 329 -1.21 -0.77 -15.41
C TYR A 329 -1.08 -1.77 -16.58
N GLY A 330 -1.30 -1.31 -17.82
CA GLY A 330 -1.14 -2.11 -19.03
C GLY A 330 -2.17 -3.22 -19.17
N MET A 331 -3.44 -2.90 -18.92
CA MET A 331 -4.57 -3.83 -19.03
C MET A 331 -5.27 -3.71 -20.37
N ASP A 332 -5.67 -4.84 -20.94
CA ASP A 332 -6.16 -4.91 -22.33
C ASP A 332 -7.69 -4.89 -22.47
N ASP A 333 -8.46 -5.24 -21.43
CA ASP A 333 -9.92 -5.38 -21.48
C ASP A 333 -10.60 -4.75 -20.26
N LEU A 334 -11.56 -3.86 -20.52
CA LEU A 334 -12.32 -3.14 -19.48
C LEU A 334 -13.31 -4.06 -18.75
N ARG A 335 -13.82 -5.11 -19.38
CA ARG A 335 -14.84 -5.99 -18.79
C ARG A 335 -14.30 -6.77 -17.59
N ALA A 336 -13.01 -7.10 -17.64
CA ALA A 336 -12.33 -7.86 -16.59
C ALA A 336 -12.37 -7.18 -15.21
N PHE A 337 -12.54 -5.85 -15.16
CA PHE A 337 -12.70 -5.09 -13.90
C PHE A 337 -13.99 -5.47 -13.14
N PHE A 338 -15.02 -5.99 -13.84
CA PHE A 338 -16.34 -6.24 -13.27
C PHE A 338 -16.67 -7.74 -13.14
N ASP A 339 -15.86 -8.62 -13.73
CA ASP A 339 -16.10 -10.08 -13.73
C ASP A 339 -15.83 -10.77 -12.38
N GLY A 340 -15.09 -10.11 -11.48
CA GLY A 340 -14.74 -10.68 -10.18
C GLY A 340 -13.76 -11.85 -10.22
N ASP A 341 -12.92 -11.96 -11.25
CA ASP A 341 -11.91 -13.02 -11.36
C ASP A 341 -10.77 -12.81 -10.33
N LEU A 342 -10.69 -13.69 -9.34
CA LEU A 342 -9.65 -13.64 -8.31
C LEU A 342 -8.22 -13.77 -8.86
N ARG A 343 -8.01 -14.43 -10.00
CA ARG A 343 -6.68 -14.53 -10.63
C ARG A 343 -6.27 -13.20 -11.23
N TRP A 344 -7.23 -12.50 -11.83
CA TRP A 344 -7.02 -11.16 -12.36
C TRP A 344 -6.72 -10.17 -11.22
N LEU A 345 -7.51 -10.23 -10.13
CA LEU A 345 -7.29 -9.40 -8.94
C LEU A 345 -5.97 -9.70 -8.21
N LYS A 346 -5.48 -10.95 -8.26
CA LYS A 346 -4.16 -11.31 -7.74
C LYS A 346 -3.01 -10.83 -8.63
N HIS A 347 -3.25 -10.72 -9.93
CA HIS A 347 -2.23 -10.27 -10.88
C HIS A 347 -2.10 -8.75 -10.93
N TYR A 348 -3.24 -8.05 -10.93
CA TYR A 348 -3.29 -6.60 -11.11
C TYR A 348 -3.61 -5.82 -9.84
N GLY A 349 -4.18 -6.46 -8.82
CA GLY A 349 -4.52 -5.78 -7.57
C GLY A 349 -3.28 -5.47 -6.74
N SER A 350 -3.31 -4.34 -6.04
CA SER A 350 -2.22 -3.85 -5.19
C SER A 350 -2.29 -4.44 -3.79
N ALA A 351 -1.18 -4.46 -3.06
CA ALA A 351 -1.22 -4.80 -1.64
C ALA A 351 -1.90 -3.67 -0.85
N ALA A 352 -2.54 -4.00 0.28
CA ALA A 352 -3.22 -3.01 1.11
C ALA A 352 -2.29 -1.93 1.71
N LEU A 353 -0.97 -2.17 1.70
CA LEU A 353 0.04 -1.23 2.18
C LEU A 353 0.72 -0.45 1.04
N ASP A 354 0.37 -0.72 -0.22
CA ASP A 354 0.85 0.04 -1.37
C ASP A 354 0.07 1.36 -1.50
N VAL A 355 0.07 2.14 -0.41
CA VAL A 355 -0.63 3.42 -0.32
C VAL A 355 0.08 4.41 -1.24
N PRO A 356 -0.61 5.01 -2.21
CA PRO A 356 0.02 5.95 -3.12
C PRO A 356 0.46 7.20 -2.36
N THR A 357 1.72 7.60 -2.57
CA THR A 357 2.25 8.88 -2.07
C THR A 357 3.05 9.55 -3.17
N LEU A 358 3.01 10.88 -3.23
CA LEU A 358 3.80 11.64 -4.21
C LEU A 358 5.31 11.47 -4.02
N SER A 359 5.78 11.27 -2.78
CA SER A 359 7.20 11.09 -2.47
C SER A 359 7.72 9.68 -2.70
N GLY A 360 6.87 8.67 -2.48
CA GLY A 360 7.24 7.26 -2.63
C GLY A 360 7.23 6.82 -4.09
N GLY A 361 6.52 7.54 -4.96
CA GLY A 361 6.14 7.03 -6.26
C GLY A 361 4.79 6.31 -6.16
N VAL A 362 3.99 6.52 -7.17
CA VAL A 362 2.64 6.04 -7.36
C VAL A 362 2.69 4.65 -8.01
N GLY A 363 3.17 3.67 -7.23
CA GLY A 363 3.39 2.29 -7.66
C GLY A 363 4.52 1.56 -6.91
N VAL A 364 5.13 2.20 -5.90
CA VAL A 364 6.23 1.60 -5.14
C VAL A 364 5.66 0.75 -4.01
N ALA A 365 5.91 -0.56 -4.09
CA ALA A 365 5.68 -1.48 -2.99
C ALA A 365 6.47 -1.00 -1.76
N ALA A 366 5.77 -0.89 -0.63
CA ALA A 366 6.34 -0.42 0.64
C ALA A 366 7.54 -1.26 1.12
#